data_AF-A0A538S4M1-F1
#
_entry.id   AF-A0A538S4M1-F1
#
_cell.length_a   1.000
_cell.length_b   1.000
_cell.length_c   1.000
_cell.angle_alpha   90.00
_cell.angle_beta   90.00
_cell.angle_gamma   90.00
#
_symmetry.space_group_name_H-M   'P 1'
#
loop_
_entity.id
_entity.type
_entity.pdbx_description
1 polymer ?
#
loop_
_entity_poly.entity_id
_entity_poly.type
_entity_poly.pdbx_seq_one_letter_code
_entity_poly.pdbx_strand_id
1 'polypeptide(L)'
;MSLRLAFTLVLVAAPAGWGPIPRAAADEPPKKSQLTLNELSMEVVALQVLHQFQFTPAQMQKLRKLARETSSDVGAREIVKASTEFQRTLASLRAALAEADKPDHIQQLQEKIDKLRDAEKIELDDAVEVSEAAVQRAPEVLRLLSARQVATFVALYGEEFPDPLERLLEAIPKVRGLADKEWKQLRDEISEEVGRLVAGLDEEKAGEVSNKVVQLLIQARALKDAEFKTQQPELEQTARDLVGNAGPLQVLQHVVERALAELLSNPRLAAAIDLRLAKKPSPASPKTPVGKK
;
A
#
# COMPACT_ATOMS: atom_id res chain seq x y z
N MET A 1 15.37 7.94 -2.31
CA MET A 1 14.82 6.57 -2.22
C MET A 1 13.33 6.75 -2.31
N SER A 2 12.79 6.69 -3.52
CA SER A 2 11.36 6.88 -3.68
C SER A 2 10.68 5.61 -3.23
N LEU A 3 9.99 5.66 -2.09
CA LEU A 3 9.14 4.56 -1.64
C LEU A 3 7.87 4.58 -2.50
N ARG A 4 8.05 4.39 -3.81
CA ARG A 4 6.97 4.02 -4.71
C ARG A 4 6.57 2.62 -4.30
N LEU A 5 5.62 2.54 -3.36
CA LEU A 5 4.61 1.49 -3.39
C LEU A 5 3.90 1.65 -4.75
N ALA A 6 4.56 1.16 -5.80
CA ALA A 6 4.06 1.16 -7.16
C ALA A 6 2.95 0.11 -7.21
N PHE A 7 1.79 0.46 -6.67
CA PHE A 7 0.57 -0.31 -6.85
C PHE A 7 0.10 -0.09 -8.29
N THR A 8 0.55 -0.98 -9.16
CA THR A 8 0.05 -1.07 -10.53
C THR A 8 -1.26 -1.86 -10.46
N LEU A 9 -2.39 -1.20 -10.67
CA LEU A 9 -3.71 -1.83 -10.74
C LEU A 9 -3.77 -2.68 -12.02
N VAL A 10 -3.77 -4.01 -11.90
CA VAL A 10 -3.92 -4.94 -13.03
C VAL A 10 -5.37 -5.39 -13.10
N LEU A 11 -6.03 -5.14 -14.23
CA LEU A 11 -7.42 -5.52 -14.50
C LEU A 11 -7.45 -6.89 -15.18
N VAL A 12 -7.80 -7.96 -14.46
CA VAL A 12 -7.87 -9.33 -15.00
C VAL A 12 -9.32 -9.71 -15.31
N ALA A 13 -9.60 -10.06 -16.57
CA ALA A 13 -10.88 -10.62 -17.00
C ALA A 13 -10.81 -12.16 -17.04
N ALA A 14 -11.62 -12.84 -16.22
CA ALA A 14 -11.65 -14.30 -16.14
C ALA A 14 -12.80 -14.93 -16.96
N PRO A 15 -12.55 -15.97 -17.78
CA PRO A 15 -13.61 -16.75 -18.40
C PRO A 15 -14.13 -17.87 -17.47
N ALA A 16 -15.45 -18.01 -17.38
CA ALA A 16 -16.13 -19.06 -16.64
C ALA A 16 -16.15 -20.39 -17.44
N GLY A 17 -15.57 -21.44 -16.87
CA GLY A 17 -15.65 -22.80 -17.41
C GLY A 17 -15.95 -23.82 -16.31
N TRP A 18 -17.15 -24.41 -16.34
CA TRP A 18 -17.55 -25.52 -15.47
C TRP A 18 -17.12 -26.87 -16.06
N GLY A 19 -16.35 -27.65 -15.30
CA GLY A 19 -16.03 -29.04 -15.61
C GLY A 19 -16.23 -29.94 -14.37
N PRO A 20 -16.48 -31.25 -14.56
CA PRO A 20 -16.85 -32.18 -13.48
C PRO A 20 -15.65 -32.58 -12.59
N ILE A 21 -15.91 -32.71 -11.29
CA ILE A 21 -14.92 -33.00 -10.24
C ILE A 21 -14.70 -34.54 -10.13
N PRO A 22 -13.46 -35.04 -10.26
CA PRO A 22 -13.14 -36.44 -9.98
C PRO A 22 -13.00 -36.74 -8.47
N ARG A 23 -13.36 -37.98 -8.11
CA ARG A 23 -13.49 -38.51 -6.74
C ARG A 23 -12.12 -38.90 -6.14
N ALA A 24 -11.88 -38.50 -4.89
CA ALA A 24 -10.59 -38.55 -4.19
C ALA A 24 -10.09 -39.96 -3.84
N ALA A 25 -8.78 -40.16 -4.03
CA ALA A 25 -7.99 -41.24 -3.43
C ALA A 25 -7.35 -40.75 -2.11
N ALA A 26 -7.13 -41.67 -1.16
CA ALA A 26 -6.75 -41.40 0.22
C ALA A 26 -5.46 -40.58 0.39
N ASP A 27 -5.54 -39.52 1.19
CA ASP A 27 -4.51 -38.51 1.41
C ASP A 27 -3.36 -38.98 2.32
N GLU A 28 -2.14 -38.93 1.78
CA GLU A 28 -0.93 -38.74 2.59
C GLU A 28 -1.00 -37.39 3.32
N PRO A 29 -0.45 -37.26 4.55
CA PRO A 29 -0.46 -35.99 5.27
C PRO A 29 0.20 -34.90 4.40
N PRO A 30 -0.47 -33.74 4.19
CA PRO A 30 0.00 -32.75 3.25
C PRO A 30 1.40 -32.28 3.67
N LYS A 31 2.38 -32.52 2.78
CA LYS A 31 3.69 -31.85 2.87
C LYS A 31 3.40 -30.38 3.07
N LYS A 32 3.92 -29.77 4.13
CA LYS A 32 3.82 -28.32 4.38
C LYS A 32 4.06 -27.60 3.07
N SER A 33 3.00 -27.10 2.44
CA SER A 33 3.07 -26.53 1.11
C SER A 33 4.04 -25.35 1.21
N GLN A 34 5.10 -25.40 0.41
CA GLN A 34 5.99 -24.25 0.29
C GLN A 34 5.15 -23.06 -0.17
N LEU A 35 5.37 -21.90 0.44
CA LEU A 35 4.67 -20.67 0.04
C LEU A 35 4.96 -20.40 -1.44
N THR A 36 3.92 -20.05 -2.18
CA THR A 36 4.08 -19.50 -3.52
C THR A 36 4.82 -18.15 -3.45
N LEU A 37 5.34 -17.69 -4.59
CA LEU A 37 6.06 -16.42 -4.63
C LEU A 37 5.17 -15.22 -4.24
N ASN A 38 3.90 -15.22 -4.67
CA ASN A 38 2.93 -14.18 -4.31
C ASN A 38 2.63 -14.20 -2.81
N GLU A 39 2.41 -15.37 -2.20
CA GLU A 39 2.20 -15.47 -0.75
C GLU A 39 3.43 -15.01 0.05
N LEU A 40 4.63 -15.35 -0.43
CA LEU A 40 5.86 -14.90 0.18
C LEU A 40 5.98 -13.37 0.12
N SER A 41 5.65 -12.77 -1.02
CA SER A 41 5.65 -11.31 -1.20
C SER A 41 4.63 -10.61 -0.31
N MET A 42 3.38 -11.09 -0.29
CA MET A 42 2.33 -10.57 0.61
C MET A 42 2.76 -10.63 2.09
N GLU A 43 3.43 -11.70 2.52
CA GLU A 43 3.95 -11.80 3.89
C GLU A 43 5.09 -10.81 4.16
N VAL A 44 5.96 -10.55 3.18
CA VAL A 44 7.00 -9.51 3.26
C VAL A 44 6.39 -8.12 3.37
N VAL A 45 5.38 -7.79 2.56
CA VAL A 45 4.65 -6.51 2.64
C VAL A 45 4.06 -6.32 4.04
N ALA A 46 3.38 -7.34 4.58
CA ALA A 46 2.83 -7.28 5.94
C ALA A 46 3.94 -7.04 6.99
N LEU A 47 5.07 -7.76 6.88
CA LEU A 47 6.22 -7.58 7.77
C LEU A 47 6.86 -6.19 7.67
N GLN A 48 6.93 -5.60 6.47
CA GLN A 48 7.42 -4.23 6.26
C GLN A 48 6.54 -3.22 6.98
N VAL A 49 5.22 -3.28 6.80
CA VAL A 49 4.29 -2.36 7.49
C VAL A 49 4.38 -2.56 9.01
N LEU A 50 4.48 -3.81 9.49
CA LEU A 50 4.69 -4.09 10.91
C LEU A 50 6.00 -3.48 11.46
N HIS A 51 7.04 -3.44 10.64
CA HIS A 51 8.33 -2.83 10.97
C HIS A 51 8.25 -1.30 10.97
N GLN A 52 7.64 -0.70 9.94
CA GLN A 52 7.52 0.75 9.76
C GLN A 52 6.72 1.42 10.89
N PHE A 53 5.59 0.84 11.28
CA PHE A 53 4.80 1.31 12.44
C PHE A 53 5.39 0.91 13.79
N GLN A 54 6.42 0.06 13.81
CA GLN A 54 7.08 -0.43 15.02
C GLN A 54 6.08 -1.00 16.03
N PHE A 55 5.15 -1.86 15.59
CA PHE A 55 4.12 -2.41 16.47
C PHE A 55 4.74 -3.19 17.64
N THR A 56 4.23 -2.93 18.84
CA THR A 56 4.59 -3.67 20.05
C THR A 56 4.00 -5.08 20.04
N PRO A 57 4.54 -6.04 20.82
CA PRO A 57 3.97 -7.38 20.96
C PRO A 57 2.49 -7.37 21.36
N ALA A 58 2.07 -6.46 22.24
CA ALA A 58 0.69 -6.33 22.67
C ALA A 58 -0.23 -5.84 21.53
N GLN A 59 0.23 -4.86 20.73
CA GLN A 59 -0.53 -4.42 19.55
C GLN A 59 -0.59 -5.53 18.49
N MET A 60 0.50 -6.26 18.23
CA MET A 60 0.51 -7.39 17.29
C MET A 60 -0.47 -8.50 17.69
N GLN A 61 -0.61 -8.80 18.99
CA GLN A 61 -1.63 -9.76 19.45
C GLN A 61 -3.06 -9.30 19.17
N LYS A 62 -3.34 -7.98 19.23
CA LYS A 62 -4.64 -7.43 18.83
C LYS A 62 -4.84 -7.54 17.33
N LEU A 63 -3.85 -7.12 16.54
CA LEU A 63 -3.87 -7.24 15.07
C LEU A 63 -4.09 -8.68 14.62
N ARG A 64 -3.47 -9.65 15.28
CA ARG A 64 -3.62 -11.08 14.95
C ARG A 64 -5.07 -11.54 15.01
N LYS A 65 -5.87 -10.99 15.93
CA LYS A 65 -7.30 -11.30 16.03
C LYS A 65 -8.07 -10.68 14.86
N LEU A 66 -7.84 -9.39 14.61
CA LEU A 66 -8.47 -8.65 13.51
C LEU A 66 -8.14 -9.27 12.14
N ALA A 67 -6.90 -9.71 11.92
CA ALA A 67 -6.45 -10.29 10.65
C ALA A 67 -7.33 -11.46 10.17
N ARG A 68 -7.96 -12.22 11.07
CA ARG A 68 -8.86 -13.32 10.71
C ARG A 68 -10.25 -12.85 10.28
N GLU A 69 -10.66 -11.69 10.77
CA GLU A 69 -11.95 -11.06 10.47
C GLU A 69 -11.89 -10.20 9.21
N THR A 70 -10.70 -9.66 8.91
CA THR A 70 -10.51 -8.62 7.88
C THR A 70 -9.77 -9.09 6.64
N SER A 71 -9.13 -10.26 6.64
CA SER A 71 -8.41 -10.76 5.47
C SER A 71 -9.34 -10.84 4.26
N SER A 72 -8.91 -10.33 3.11
CA SER A 72 -9.62 -10.58 1.86
C SER A 72 -9.48 -12.04 1.44
N ASP A 73 -10.49 -12.54 0.74
CA ASP A 73 -10.42 -13.87 0.14
C ASP A 73 -9.35 -13.87 -0.95
N VAL A 74 -8.47 -14.88 -0.90
CA VAL A 74 -7.40 -15.01 -1.86
C VAL A 74 -7.91 -15.87 -3.00
N GLY A 75 -8.43 -15.22 -4.03
CA GLY A 75 -8.76 -15.88 -5.28
C GLY A 75 -7.56 -16.62 -5.88
N ALA A 76 -7.80 -17.38 -6.94
CA ALA A 76 -6.71 -18.02 -7.69
C ALA A 76 -5.76 -16.93 -8.23
N ARG A 77 -4.50 -16.99 -7.82
CA ARG A 77 -3.44 -16.07 -8.26
C ARG A 77 -2.59 -16.69 -9.37
N GLU A 78 -2.03 -15.84 -10.22
CA GLU A 78 -1.14 -16.29 -11.28
C GLU A 78 0.16 -16.88 -10.73
N ILE A 79 0.63 -17.99 -11.32
CA ILE A 79 1.90 -18.59 -10.92
C ILE A 79 3.04 -17.82 -11.57
N VAL A 80 3.71 -17.00 -10.76
CA VAL A 80 4.86 -16.21 -11.22
C VAL A 80 6.15 -17.03 -11.15
N LYS A 81 6.91 -17.02 -12.24
CA LYS A 81 8.26 -17.59 -12.29
C LYS A 81 9.27 -16.48 -12.10
N ALA A 82 10.20 -16.67 -11.16
CA ALA A 82 11.32 -15.77 -10.91
C ALA A 82 12.61 -16.57 -10.72
N SER A 83 13.76 -15.91 -10.86
CA SER A 83 15.05 -16.56 -10.60
C SER A 83 15.16 -17.10 -9.17
N THR A 84 16.02 -18.10 -9.00
CA THR A 84 16.38 -18.62 -7.67
C THR A 84 16.98 -17.53 -6.78
N GLU A 85 17.67 -16.54 -7.38
CA GLU A 85 18.25 -15.42 -6.65
C GLU A 85 17.17 -14.47 -6.10
N PHE A 86 16.15 -14.15 -6.90
CA PHE A 86 15.01 -13.35 -6.44
C PHE A 86 14.28 -14.04 -5.28
N GLN A 87 13.93 -15.31 -5.45
CA GLN A 87 13.25 -16.10 -4.41
C GLN A 87 14.06 -16.15 -3.10
N ARG A 88 15.38 -16.38 -3.20
CA ARG A 88 16.28 -16.39 -2.03
C ARG A 88 16.35 -15.01 -1.38
N THR A 89 16.44 -13.93 -2.16
CA THR A 89 16.55 -12.57 -1.63
C THR A 89 15.26 -12.15 -0.91
N LEU A 90 14.09 -12.51 -1.47
CA LEU A 90 12.80 -12.29 -0.84
C LEU A 90 12.62 -13.09 0.47
N ALA A 91 13.04 -14.35 0.48
CA ALA A 91 13.05 -15.17 1.70
C ALA A 91 14.01 -14.61 2.78
N SER A 92 15.17 -14.08 2.37
CA SER A 92 16.10 -13.39 3.28
C SER A 92 15.49 -12.10 3.82
N LEU A 93 14.81 -11.30 3.00
CA LEU A 93 14.14 -10.08 3.44
C LEU A 93 13.05 -10.38 4.46
N ARG A 94 12.23 -11.40 4.20
CA ARG A 94 11.25 -11.91 5.16
C ARG A 94 11.89 -12.26 6.51
N ALA A 95 13.00 -13.01 6.49
CA ALA A 95 13.69 -13.40 7.71
C ALA A 95 14.25 -12.18 8.48
N ALA A 96 14.88 -11.25 7.76
CA ALA A 96 15.42 -10.01 8.34
C ALA A 96 14.32 -9.13 8.95
N LEU A 97 13.17 -8.99 8.29
CA LEU A 97 12.04 -8.24 8.82
C LEU A 97 11.38 -8.91 10.03
N ALA A 98 11.32 -10.25 10.05
CA ALA A 98 10.84 -10.99 11.21
C ALA A 98 11.71 -10.76 12.46
N GLU A 99 13.02 -10.61 12.27
CA GLU A 99 13.99 -10.31 13.35
C GLU A 99 14.00 -8.82 13.73
N ALA A 100 13.88 -7.93 12.74
CA ALA A 100 13.80 -6.48 12.89
C ALA A 100 14.96 -5.83 13.69
N ASP A 101 16.16 -6.42 13.67
CA ASP A 101 17.31 -5.99 14.45
C ASP A 101 18.42 -5.31 13.61
N LYS A 102 18.39 -5.44 12.29
CA LYS A 102 19.42 -4.95 11.36
C LYS A 102 18.81 -4.07 10.25
N PRO A 103 18.53 -2.79 10.51
CA PRO A 103 17.89 -1.90 9.53
C PRO A 103 18.69 -1.77 8.23
N ASP A 104 20.01 -1.62 8.31
CA ASP A 104 20.88 -1.49 7.12
C ASP A 104 20.80 -2.73 6.22
N HIS A 105 20.68 -3.93 6.82
CA HIS A 105 20.56 -5.16 6.07
C HIS A 105 19.20 -5.30 5.38
N ILE A 106 18.12 -4.88 6.06
CA ILE A 106 16.77 -4.82 5.47
C ILE A 106 16.78 -3.90 4.24
N GLN A 107 17.38 -2.72 4.37
CA GLN A 107 17.51 -1.74 3.27
C GLN A 107 18.28 -2.33 2.08
N GLN A 108 19.43 -2.95 2.32
CA GLN A 108 20.22 -3.60 1.26
C GLN A 108 19.43 -4.69 0.51
N LEU A 109 18.63 -5.48 1.23
CA LEU A 109 17.81 -6.53 0.64
C LEU A 109 16.65 -5.94 -0.18
N GLN A 110 16.02 -4.86 0.28
CA GLN A 110 14.99 -4.14 -0.47
C GLN A 110 15.55 -3.58 -1.79
N GLU A 111 16.67 -2.86 -1.74
CA GLU A 111 17.32 -2.34 -2.94
C GLU A 111 17.72 -3.45 -3.92
N LYS A 112 18.14 -4.61 -3.40
CA LYS A 112 18.46 -5.77 -4.25
C LYS A 112 17.22 -6.35 -4.90
N ILE A 113 16.10 -6.45 -4.19
CA ILE A 113 14.82 -6.91 -4.75
C ILE A 113 14.35 -5.98 -5.85
N ASP A 114 14.41 -4.66 -5.65
CA ASP A 114 14.02 -3.69 -6.67
C ASP A 114 14.85 -3.84 -7.94
N LYS A 115 16.18 -3.96 -7.80
CA LYS A 115 17.08 -4.20 -8.94
C LYS A 115 16.76 -5.49 -9.67
N LEU A 116 16.47 -6.58 -8.95
CA LEU A 116 16.12 -7.86 -9.57
C LEU A 116 14.75 -7.81 -10.25
N ARG A 117 13.76 -7.17 -9.63
CA ARG A 117 12.42 -6.99 -10.21
C ARG A 117 12.50 -6.23 -11.53
N ASP A 118 13.28 -5.16 -11.57
CA ASP A 118 13.47 -4.35 -12.78
C ASP A 118 14.25 -5.08 -13.88
N ALA A 119 15.27 -5.86 -13.51
CA ALA A 119 16.12 -6.62 -14.43
C ALA A 119 15.38 -7.83 -15.03
N GLU A 120 14.62 -8.55 -14.21
CA GLU A 120 13.90 -9.76 -14.61
C GLU A 120 12.47 -9.47 -15.10
N LYS A 121 11.98 -8.22 -14.98
CA LYS A 121 10.59 -7.81 -15.29
C LYS A 121 9.57 -8.67 -14.57
N ILE A 122 9.81 -8.91 -13.28
CA ILE A 122 8.92 -9.72 -12.44
C ILE A 122 7.68 -8.91 -12.10
N GLU A 123 6.54 -9.39 -12.55
CA GLU A 123 5.22 -8.88 -12.15
C GLU A 123 4.61 -9.88 -11.18
N LEU A 124 4.42 -9.45 -9.93
CA LEU A 124 3.78 -10.25 -8.89
C LEU A 124 2.29 -9.96 -8.87
N ASP A 125 1.49 -11.02 -8.83
CA ASP A 125 0.08 -10.92 -8.48
C ASP A 125 -0.02 -11.00 -6.96
N ASP A 126 0.47 -9.96 -6.26
CA ASP A 126 0.49 -9.85 -4.80
C ASP A 126 -0.32 -8.66 -4.28
N ALA A 127 -1.05 -7.98 -5.17
CA ALA A 127 -2.00 -6.95 -4.80
C ALA A 127 -3.05 -7.52 -3.83
N VAL A 128 -3.36 -6.73 -2.81
CA VAL A 128 -4.35 -7.05 -1.79
C VAL A 128 -5.51 -6.08 -1.97
N GLU A 129 -6.68 -6.62 -2.31
CA GLU A 129 -7.91 -5.84 -2.30
C GLU A 129 -8.27 -5.48 -0.85
N VAL A 130 -8.62 -4.22 -0.63
CA VAL A 130 -9.00 -3.73 0.70
C VAL A 130 -10.42 -4.22 1.00
N SER A 131 -10.59 -5.03 2.03
CA SER A 131 -11.91 -5.55 2.40
C SER A 131 -12.73 -4.49 3.14
N GLU A 132 -14.06 -4.60 3.05
CA GLU A 132 -14.97 -3.74 3.80
C GLU A 132 -14.75 -3.86 5.31
N ALA A 133 -14.49 -5.08 5.80
CA ALA A 133 -14.17 -5.32 7.20
C ALA A 133 -12.88 -4.61 7.63
N ALA A 134 -11.85 -4.59 6.78
CA ALA A 134 -10.63 -3.85 7.05
C ALA A 134 -10.86 -2.34 7.07
N VAL A 135 -11.66 -1.80 6.16
CA VAL A 135 -12.07 -0.39 6.15
C VAL A 135 -12.70 0.00 7.49
N GLN A 136 -13.65 -0.81 7.97
CA GLN A 136 -14.33 -0.54 9.24
C GLN A 136 -13.40 -0.64 10.47
N ARG A 137 -12.38 -1.51 10.42
CA ARG A 137 -11.45 -1.77 11.53
C ARG A 137 -10.21 -0.89 11.53
N ALA A 138 -9.81 -0.29 10.42
CA ALA A 138 -8.60 0.53 10.34
C ALA A 138 -8.59 1.70 11.34
N PRO A 139 -9.69 2.46 11.55
CA PRO A 139 -9.72 3.51 12.58
C PRO A 139 -9.55 2.98 14.00
N GLU A 140 -9.97 1.74 14.29
CA GLU A 140 -9.72 1.08 15.58
C GLU A 140 -8.22 0.84 15.77
N VAL A 141 -7.54 0.34 14.73
CA VAL A 141 -6.10 0.08 14.77
C VAL A 141 -5.30 1.38 14.89
N LEU A 142 -5.69 2.44 14.19
CA LEU A 142 -5.05 3.75 14.32
C LEU A 142 -5.04 4.22 15.78
N ARG A 143 -6.16 4.05 16.50
CA ARG A 143 -6.26 4.41 17.94
C ARG A 143 -5.37 3.56 18.85
N LEU A 144 -4.87 2.42 18.38
CA LEU A 144 -3.89 1.62 19.12
C LEU A 144 -2.47 2.18 19.01
N LEU A 145 -2.19 2.99 17.98
CA LEU A 145 -0.87 3.56 17.73
C LEU A 145 -0.61 4.76 18.64
N SER A 146 0.64 4.92 19.04
CA SER A 146 1.09 6.16 19.66
C SER A 146 1.33 7.24 18.61
N ALA A 147 1.23 8.51 19.00
CA ALA A 147 1.57 9.64 18.14
C ALA A 147 3.00 9.53 17.56
N ARG A 148 3.94 8.93 18.32
CA ARG A 148 5.30 8.67 17.84
C ARG A 148 5.33 7.67 16.68
N GLN A 149 4.58 6.57 16.78
CA GLN A 149 4.52 5.57 15.70
C GLN A 149 3.93 6.17 14.42
N VAL A 150 2.87 6.97 14.54
CA VAL A 150 2.27 7.69 13.42
C VAL A 150 3.27 8.66 12.79
N ALA A 151 3.94 9.49 13.60
CA ALA A 151 4.94 10.45 13.11
C ALA A 151 6.13 9.74 12.43
N THR A 152 6.61 8.63 13.01
CA THR A 152 7.69 7.83 12.42
C THR A 152 7.28 7.24 11.07
N PHE A 153 6.05 6.73 10.94
CA PHE A 153 5.53 6.22 9.68
C PHE A 153 5.43 7.32 8.62
N VAL A 154 4.82 8.46 8.97
CA VAL A 154 4.70 9.61 8.05
C VAL A 154 6.06 10.13 7.62
N ALA A 155 7.05 10.16 8.52
CA ALA A 155 8.40 10.60 8.20
C ALA A 155 9.10 9.72 7.14
N LEU A 156 8.64 8.48 6.90
CA LEU A 156 9.18 7.63 5.84
C LEU A 156 8.86 8.14 4.44
N TYR A 157 7.80 8.93 4.28
CA TYR A 157 7.47 9.58 3.01
C TYR A 157 8.39 10.76 2.71
N GLY A 158 8.93 11.42 3.75
CA GLY A 158 9.78 12.60 3.58
C GLY A 158 9.09 13.70 2.77
N GLU A 159 9.74 14.16 1.70
CA GLU A 159 9.21 15.15 0.76
C GLU A 159 8.22 14.55 -0.25
N GLU A 160 8.09 13.22 -0.30
CA GLU A 160 7.17 12.52 -1.20
C GLU A 160 5.81 12.23 -0.54
N PHE A 161 5.47 12.96 0.54
CA PHE A 161 4.15 12.81 1.16
C PHE A 161 3.07 13.32 0.20
N PRO A 162 2.01 12.55 -0.07
CA PRO A 162 1.01 12.93 -1.07
C PRO A 162 0.14 14.09 -0.55
N ASP A 163 0.26 15.26 -1.18
CA ASP A 163 -0.65 16.39 -0.98
C ASP A 163 -1.69 16.47 -2.13
N PRO A 164 -2.99 16.30 -1.86
CA PRO A 164 -4.00 16.24 -2.92
C PRO A 164 -4.11 17.53 -3.74
N LEU A 165 -3.82 18.70 -3.14
CA LEU A 165 -3.90 19.97 -3.84
C LEU A 165 -2.70 20.16 -4.75
N GLU A 166 -1.48 19.90 -4.26
CA GLU A 166 -0.26 19.94 -5.08
C GLU A 166 -0.38 18.98 -6.26
N ARG A 167 -0.79 17.73 -6.03
CA ARG A 167 -1.00 16.72 -7.09
C ARG A 167 -1.97 17.21 -8.17
N LEU A 168 -3.08 17.84 -7.76
CA LEU A 168 -4.09 18.35 -8.69
C LEU A 168 -3.58 19.58 -9.46
N LEU A 169 -2.91 20.51 -8.79
CA LEU A 169 -2.34 21.72 -9.41
C LEU A 169 -1.24 21.37 -10.42
N GLU A 170 -0.40 20.37 -10.13
CA GLU A 170 0.61 19.87 -11.08
C GLU A 170 -0.01 19.22 -12.31
N ALA A 171 -1.15 18.53 -12.14
CA ALA A 171 -1.83 17.82 -13.23
C ALA A 171 -2.51 18.78 -14.23
N ILE A 172 -3.13 19.87 -13.77
CA ILE A 172 -3.89 20.83 -14.60
C ILE A 172 -3.12 21.32 -15.85
N PRO A 173 -1.87 21.83 -15.76
CA PRO A 173 -1.14 22.23 -16.96
C PRO A 173 -0.64 21.03 -17.76
N LYS A 174 -0.30 19.92 -17.10
CA LYS A 174 0.31 18.74 -17.73
C LYS A 174 -0.62 18.06 -18.73
N VAL A 175 -1.92 17.96 -18.41
CA VAL A 175 -2.89 17.18 -19.19
C VAL A 175 -3.17 17.73 -20.60
N ARG A 176 -2.85 19.01 -20.84
CA ARG A 176 -3.06 19.69 -22.14
C ARG A 176 -2.15 19.18 -23.24
N GLY A 177 -0.96 18.67 -22.88
CA GLY A 177 0.06 18.21 -23.82
C GLY A 177 0.11 16.69 -24.02
N LEU A 178 -0.72 15.91 -23.31
CA LEU A 178 -0.64 14.45 -23.32
C LEU A 178 -1.39 13.83 -24.49
N ALA A 179 -0.82 12.75 -25.02
CA ALA A 179 -1.52 11.87 -25.96
C ALA A 179 -2.71 11.18 -25.27
N ASP A 180 -3.71 10.74 -26.03
CA ASP A 180 -4.97 10.22 -25.45
C ASP A 180 -4.78 9.04 -24.48
N LYS A 181 -3.81 8.16 -24.72
CA LYS A 181 -3.51 7.05 -23.81
C LYS A 181 -2.92 7.55 -22.49
N GLU A 182 -1.91 8.41 -22.56
CA GLU A 182 -1.23 9.00 -21.40
C GLU A 182 -2.17 9.91 -20.59
N TRP A 183 -3.03 10.65 -21.30
CA TRP A 183 -4.09 11.46 -20.71
C TRP A 183 -5.04 10.61 -19.87
N LYS A 184 -5.61 9.53 -20.44
CA LYS A 184 -6.51 8.65 -19.71
C LYS A 184 -5.84 8.08 -18.47
N GLN A 185 -4.61 7.59 -18.61
CA GLN A 185 -3.84 7.04 -17.50
C GLN A 185 -3.61 8.09 -16.39
N LEU A 186 -3.08 9.27 -16.72
CA LEU A 186 -2.83 10.32 -15.72
C LEU A 186 -4.13 10.81 -15.07
N ARG A 187 -5.18 10.99 -15.86
CA ARG A 187 -6.49 11.42 -15.37
C ARG A 187 -7.03 10.43 -14.35
N ASP A 188 -7.02 9.15 -14.68
CA ASP A 188 -7.56 8.09 -13.82
C ASP A 188 -6.72 8.01 -12.52
N GLU A 189 -5.39 7.98 -12.64
CA GLU A 189 -4.44 7.99 -11.51
C GLU A 189 -4.68 9.18 -10.56
N ILE A 190 -4.67 10.42 -11.08
CA ILE A 190 -4.82 11.63 -10.27
C ILE A 190 -6.21 11.69 -9.64
N SER A 191 -7.26 11.32 -10.38
CA SER A 191 -8.62 11.34 -9.85
C SER A 191 -8.81 10.34 -8.70
N GLU A 192 -8.29 9.12 -8.83
CA GLU A 192 -8.37 8.10 -7.79
C GLU A 192 -7.52 8.47 -6.57
N GLU A 193 -6.29 8.97 -6.80
CA GLU A 193 -5.40 9.41 -5.72
C GLU A 193 -6.01 10.58 -4.93
N VAL A 194 -6.43 11.66 -5.60
CA VAL A 194 -7.03 12.83 -4.93
C VAL A 194 -8.33 12.45 -4.23
N GLY A 195 -9.17 11.62 -4.86
CA GLY A 195 -10.40 11.11 -4.25
C GLY A 195 -10.14 10.43 -2.90
N ARG A 196 -9.18 9.49 -2.87
CA ARG A 196 -8.79 8.78 -1.65
C ARG A 196 -8.14 9.69 -0.60
N LEU A 197 -7.26 10.62 -1.01
CA LEU A 197 -6.64 11.56 -0.07
C LEU A 197 -7.66 12.48 0.61
N VAL A 198 -8.69 12.91 -0.12
CA VAL A 198 -9.73 13.83 0.38
C VAL A 198 -10.81 13.10 1.17
N ALA A 199 -11.22 11.90 0.76
CA ALA A 199 -12.33 11.16 1.36
C ALA A 199 -11.91 10.04 2.32
N GLY A 200 -10.64 9.63 2.30
CA GLY A 200 -10.14 8.55 3.13
C GLY A 200 -10.64 7.19 2.68
N LEU A 201 -11.27 6.46 3.60
CA LEU A 201 -11.82 5.13 3.35
C LEU A 201 -13.31 5.14 2.94
N ASP A 202 -13.90 6.33 2.79
CA ASP A 202 -15.26 6.48 2.25
C ASP A 202 -15.22 6.39 0.73
N GLU A 203 -15.40 5.18 0.19
CA GLU A 203 -15.29 4.89 -1.24
C GLU A 203 -16.36 5.62 -2.08
N GLU A 204 -17.56 5.85 -1.53
CA GLU A 204 -18.62 6.62 -2.20
C GLU A 204 -18.19 8.07 -2.37
N LYS A 205 -17.78 8.72 -1.27
CA LYS A 205 -17.28 10.09 -1.30
C LYS A 205 -15.99 10.22 -2.11
N ALA A 206 -15.11 9.23 -2.06
CA ALA A 206 -13.89 9.20 -2.88
C ALA A 206 -14.27 9.22 -4.37
N GLY A 207 -15.22 8.39 -4.79
CA GLY A 207 -15.74 8.36 -6.15
C GLY A 207 -16.37 9.68 -6.60
N GLU A 208 -17.13 10.35 -5.73
CA GLU A 208 -17.66 11.70 -6.01
C GLU A 208 -16.55 12.73 -6.25
N VAL A 209 -15.52 12.74 -5.40
CA VAL A 209 -14.37 13.64 -5.54
C VAL A 209 -13.60 13.31 -6.82
N SER A 210 -13.31 12.04 -7.08
CA SER A 210 -12.64 11.57 -8.31
C SER A 210 -13.39 12.03 -9.56
N ASN A 211 -14.71 11.89 -9.60
CA ASN A 211 -15.52 12.35 -10.72
C ASN A 211 -15.40 13.86 -10.96
N LYS A 212 -15.39 14.67 -9.89
CA LYS A 212 -15.18 16.12 -10.01
C LYS A 212 -13.77 16.48 -10.48
N VAL A 213 -12.75 15.76 -10.01
CA VAL A 213 -11.37 15.89 -10.50
C VAL A 213 -11.29 15.57 -12.00
N VAL A 214 -11.93 14.49 -12.45
CA VAL A 214 -12.04 14.15 -13.88
C VAL A 214 -12.63 15.30 -14.69
N GLN A 215 -13.74 15.90 -14.23
CA GLN A 215 -14.36 17.03 -14.92
C GLN A 215 -13.45 18.26 -14.99
N LEU A 216 -12.76 18.59 -13.89
CA LEU A 216 -11.80 19.70 -13.87
C LEU A 216 -10.65 19.49 -14.87
N LEU A 217 -10.08 18.28 -14.91
CA LEU A 217 -8.99 17.97 -15.82
C LEU A 217 -9.46 17.94 -17.29
N ILE A 218 -10.70 17.49 -17.57
CA ILE A 218 -11.31 17.57 -18.91
C ILE A 218 -11.44 19.04 -19.34
N GLN A 219 -11.92 19.91 -18.46
CA GLN A 219 -12.03 21.35 -18.73
C GLN A 219 -10.65 21.95 -19.03
N ALA A 220 -9.65 21.70 -18.18
CA ALA A 220 -8.28 22.19 -18.39
C ALA A 220 -7.70 21.76 -19.75
N ARG A 221 -7.91 20.48 -20.14
CA ARG A 221 -7.45 19.93 -21.42
C ARG A 221 -8.13 20.55 -22.64
N ALA A 222 -9.40 20.94 -22.51
CA ALA A 222 -10.19 21.50 -23.62
C ALA A 222 -9.83 22.96 -23.96
N LEU A 223 -9.22 23.70 -23.04
CA LEU A 223 -8.90 25.11 -23.23
C LEU A 223 -7.69 25.32 -24.15
N LYS A 224 -7.80 26.31 -25.06
CA LYS A 224 -6.67 26.78 -25.87
C LYS A 224 -5.67 27.55 -25.01
N ASP A 225 -4.44 27.75 -25.48
CA ASP A 225 -3.37 28.35 -24.66
C ASP A 225 -3.71 29.72 -24.09
N ALA A 226 -4.33 30.60 -24.88
CA ALA A 226 -4.73 31.92 -24.40
C ALA A 226 -5.84 31.83 -23.34
N GLU A 227 -6.86 31.02 -23.60
CA GLU A 227 -8.00 30.80 -22.70
C GLU A 227 -7.55 30.14 -21.40
N PHE A 228 -6.65 29.15 -21.48
CA PHE A 228 -6.06 28.48 -20.33
C PHE A 228 -5.33 29.46 -19.44
N LYS A 229 -4.46 30.32 -19.99
CA LYS A 229 -3.76 31.34 -19.19
C LYS A 229 -4.73 32.29 -18.49
N THR A 230 -5.85 32.63 -19.13
CA THR A 230 -6.88 33.50 -18.54
C THR A 230 -7.69 32.78 -17.46
N GLN A 231 -8.09 31.52 -17.68
CA GLN A 231 -8.91 30.73 -16.76
C GLN A 231 -8.10 29.97 -15.70
N GLN A 232 -6.78 29.95 -15.79
CA GLN A 232 -5.92 29.22 -14.86
C GLN A 232 -6.24 29.56 -13.38
N PRO A 233 -6.40 30.83 -12.96
CA PRO A 233 -6.77 31.14 -11.59
C PRO A 233 -8.10 30.51 -11.15
N GLU A 234 -9.09 30.41 -12.04
CA GLU A 234 -10.39 29.80 -11.75
C GLU A 234 -10.29 28.27 -11.64
N LEU A 235 -9.46 27.64 -12.49
CA LEU A 235 -9.18 26.19 -12.41
C LEU A 235 -8.45 25.85 -11.09
N GLU A 236 -7.47 26.68 -10.70
CA GLU A 236 -6.75 26.52 -9.44
C GLU A 236 -7.67 26.74 -8.24
N GLN A 237 -8.57 27.73 -8.30
CA GLN A 237 -9.58 27.93 -7.26
C GLN A 237 -10.52 26.72 -7.18
N THR A 238 -10.96 26.18 -8.31
CA THR A 238 -11.79 24.97 -8.34
C THR A 238 -11.04 23.80 -7.71
N ALA A 239 -9.75 23.62 -8.00
CA ALA A 239 -8.92 22.60 -7.35
C ALA A 239 -8.87 22.78 -5.82
N ARG A 240 -8.71 24.03 -5.35
CA ARG A 240 -8.75 24.35 -3.91
C ARG A 240 -10.09 24.01 -3.28
N ASP A 241 -11.19 24.34 -3.93
CA ASP A 241 -12.53 24.06 -3.43
C ASP A 241 -12.83 22.56 -3.39
N LEU A 242 -12.33 21.79 -4.37
CA LEU A 242 -12.48 20.33 -4.42
C LEU A 242 -11.75 19.61 -3.29
N VAL A 243 -10.52 20.01 -3.00
CA VAL A 243 -9.75 19.50 -1.85
C VAL A 243 -10.26 20.10 -0.53
N GLY A 244 -10.93 21.26 -0.63
CA GLY A 244 -11.13 22.34 0.34
C GLY A 244 -11.78 22.07 1.68
N ASN A 245 -11.98 20.82 2.08
CA ASN A 245 -12.35 20.50 3.47
C ASN A 245 -11.36 19.53 4.15
N ALA A 246 -10.49 18.85 3.39
CA ALA A 246 -9.50 17.95 3.96
C ALA A 246 -8.32 18.78 4.48
N GLY A 247 -8.31 19.06 5.78
CA GLY A 247 -7.15 19.68 6.42
C GLY A 247 -5.91 18.75 6.39
N PRO A 248 -4.69 19.28 6.56
CA PRO A 248 -3.46 18.47 6.49
C PRO A 248 -3.45 17.26 7.44
N LEU A 249 -3.98 17.42 8.66
CA LEU A 249 -4.10 16.32 9.62
C LEU A 249 -5.09 15.24 9.19
N GLN A 250 -6.14 15.63 8.46
CA GLN A 250 -7.13 14.69 7.94
C GLN A 250 -6.54 13.89 6.78
N VAL A 251 -5.79 14.52 5.87
CA VAL A 251 -5.06 13.81 4.80
C VAL A 251 -4.06 12.82 5.40
N LEU A 252 -3.29 13.24 6.41
CA LEU A 252 -2.40 12.35 7.16
C LEU A 252 -3.13 11.16 7.77
N GLN A 253 -4.28 11.40 8.41
CA GLN A 253 -5.11 10.34 8.96
C GLN A 253 -5.57 9.36 7.86
N HIS A 254 -6.09 9.87 6.73
CA HIS A 254 -6.55 9.06 5.61
C HIS A 254 -5.45 8.17 5.03
N VAL A 255 -4.24 8.70 4.83
CA VAL A 255 -3.08 7.92 4.36
C VAL A 255 -2.75 6.79 5.32
N VAL A 256 -2.72 7.07 6.63
CA VAL A 256 -2.41 6.07 7.65
C VAL A 256 -3.51 5.01 7.76
N GLU A 257 -4.79 5.42 7.78
CA GLU A 257 -5.93 4.51 7.82
C GLU A 257 -5.96 3.60 6.59
N ARG A 258 -5.62 4.12 5.41
CA ARG A 258 -5.50 3.29 4.19
C ARG A 258 -4.41 2.24 4.31
N ALA A 259 -3.20 2.64 4.74
CA ALA A 259 -2.12 1.68 4.96
C ALA A 259 -2.49 0.59 5.99
N LEU A 260 -3.24 0.95 7.03
CA LEU A 260 -3.75 0.01 8.02
C LEU A 260 -4.85 -0.90 7.46
N ALA A 261 -5.75 -0.39 6.63
CA ALA A 261 -6.79 -1.19 5.97
C ALA A 261 -6.17 -2.20 5.00
N GLU A 262 -5.17 -1.80 4.22
CA GLU A 262 -4.40 -2.69 3.34
C GLU A 262 -3.66 -3.77 4.15
N LEU A 263 -3.02 -3.40 5.26
CA LEU A 263 -2.39 -4.35 6.17
C LEU A 263 -3.40 -5.37 6.71
N LEU A 264 -4.57 -4.90 7.19
CA LEU A 264 -5.62 -5.75 7.74
C LEU A 264 -6.27 -6.67 6.69
N SER A 265 -6.31 -6.23 5.44
CA SER A 265 -6.82 -7.03 4.32
C SER A 265 -5.84 -8.10 3.89
N ASN A 266 -4.55 -7.95 4.23
CA ASN A 266 -3.52 -8.87 3.79
C ASN A 266 -3.71 -10.27 4.40
N PRO A 267 -3.95 -11.31 3.58
CA PRO A 267 -4.23 -12.68 4.05
C PRO A 267 -3.04 -13.32 4.78
N ARG A 268 -1.83 -12.77 4.60
CA ARG A 268 -0.60 -13.25 5.24
C ARG A 268 -0.27 -12.51 6.54
N LEU A 269 -1.06 -11.52 6.95
CA LEU A 269 -0.81 -10.73 8.17
C LEU A 269 -0.68 -11.61 9.42
N ALA A 270 -1.59 -12.58 9.62
CA ALA A 270 -1.55 -13.45 10.79
C ALA A 270 -0.24 -14.26 10.86
N ALA A 271 0.23 -14.79 9.71
CA ALA A 271 1.48 -15.52 9.62
C ALA A 271 2.70 -14.61 9.86
N ALA A 272 2.69 -13.40 9.30
CA ALA A 272 3.73 -12.38 9.54
C ALA A 272 3.85 -12.04 11.04
N ILE A 273 2.72 -11.85 11.74
CA ILE A 273 2.69 -11.60 13.18
C ILE A 273 3.25 -12.79 13.95
N ASP A 274 2.87 -14.01 13.60
CA ASP A 274 3.34 -15.22 14.27
C ASP A 274 4.86 -15.37 14.18
N LEU A 275 5.46 -15.01 13.04
CA LEU A 275 6.92 -14.98 12.87
C LEU A 275 7.58 -13.95 13.78
N ARG A 276 7.04 -12.72 13.83
CA ARG A 276 7.57 -11.64 14.68
C ARG A 276 7.49 -11.97 16.16
N LEU A 277 6.41 -12.63 16.59
CA LEU A 277 6.21 -13.02 17.99
C LEU A 277 7.00 -14.27 18.40
N ALA A 278 7.29 -15.19 17.47
CA ALA A 278 8.10 -16.37 17.74
C ALA A 278 9.59 -16.03 17.96
N LYS A 279 10.08 -14.93 17.38
CA LYS A 279 11.43 -14.45 17.61
C LYS A 279 11.50 -13.78 18.98
N LYS A 280 12.28 -14.35 19.90
CA LYS A 280 12.56 -13.71 21.20
C LYS A 280 13.17 -12.33 20.93
N PRO A 281 12.69 -11.26 21.60
CA PRO A 281 13.34 -9.97 21.47
C PRO A 281 14.80 -10.13 21.89
N SER A 282 15.72 -9.74 20.99
CA SER A 282 17.13 -9.64 21.35
C SER A 282 17.23 -8.81 22.63
N PRO A 283 17.98 -9.24 23.66
CA PRO A 283 18.08 -8.51 24.91
C PRO A 283 18.46 -7.07 24.57
N ALA A 284 17.55 -6.14 24.85
CA ALA A 284 17.70 -4.75 24.46
C ALA A 284 19.10 -4.27 24.86
N SER A 285 19.85 -3.72 23.89
CA SER A 285 21.17 -3.16 24.13
C SER A 285 21.12 -2.34 25.43
N PRO A 286 22.02 -2.60 26.39
CA PRO A 286 21.93 -2.03 27.73
C PRO A 286 21.76 -0.52 27.60
N LYS A 287 20.64 -0.01 28.13
CA LYS A 287 20.34 1.43 28.14
C LYS A 287 21.57 2.13 28.70
N THR A 288 22.26 2.90 27.87
CA THR A 288 23.39 3.71 28.32
C THR A 288 22.90 4.52 29.52
N PRO A 289 23.49 4.34 30.72
CA PRO A 289 23.01 5.03 31.90
C PRO A 289 23.10 6.53 31.60
N VAL A 290 21.94 7.18 31.57
CA VAL A 290 21.86 8.64 31.46
C VAL A 290 22.60 9.17 32.68
N GLY A 291 23.79 9.71 32.45
CA GLY A 291 24.64 10.24 33.50
C GLY A 291 23.83 11.24 34.34
N LYS A 292 23.66 10.92 35.63
CA LYS A 292 23.20 11.90 36.61
C LYS A 292 24.25 13.03 36.62
N LYS A 293 23.88 14.21 36.14
CA LYS A 293 24.56 15.46 36.47
C LYS A 293 23.91 16.05 37.71
#